data_AF-A0A2D6MJ49-F1
#
_entry.id   AF-A0A2D6MJ49-F1
#
_cell.length_a   1.000
_cell.length_b   1.000
_cell.length_c   1.000
_cell.angle_alpha   90.00
_cell.angle_beta   90.00
_cell.angle_gamma   90.00
#
_symmetry.space_group_name_H-M   'P 1'
#
loop_
_entity.id
_entity.type
_entity.pdbx_description
1 polymer ?
#
loop_
_entity_poly.entity_id
_entity_poly.type
_entity_poly.pdbx_seq_one_letter_code
_entity_poly.pdbx_strand_id
1 'polypeptide(L)'
;MTRKNKRNVSRPDDTLEKPTPLTERIEKGIVNKIGSHTGIFHTKGPSLKLEYIGAPNEYVIKNDGSYIVLGTDRPHNVESGTGALVSQGAFSIDSVVGRMAAANGGKGPKPGTLVANSFQTDAARIYISQLTDMDHNFGTALCFGDPGYFDPEGVGLPRSGIGIKADLVRVIGREGVKIVTGPMTNTDGPRETNSLGGKLAVAPPIHLIAGNNVTPREVNIAIPTGNQSHGLATATIETLQPVLLGGNTENALTDLVELIGEIWASLYALALLQAGYNSVVGIDPLRSWVAAAAPATLTPQMTNVINTLWHSRTNLLCWRLNYLEQSGYKSIQSANVSTT
;
A
#
# COMPACT_ATOMS: atom_id res chain seq x y z
N MET A 1 37.88 20.96 87.86
CA MET A 1 38.38 19.67 87.32
C MET A 1 37.50 19.24 86.16
N THR A 2 38.15 18.82 85.06
CA THR A 2 37.64 18.04 83.91
C THR A 2 36.69 18.68 82.88
N ARG A 3 37.33 19.06 81.76
CA ARG A 3 36.82 19.35 80.41
C ARG A 3 35.93 18.23 79.85
N LYS A 4 34.89 18.60 79.09
CA LYS A 4 34.39 17.80 77.96
C LYS A 4 34.28 18.67 76.70
N ASN A 5 35.09 18.30 75.72
CA ASN A 5 35.17 18.83 74.36
C ASN A 5 33.83 18.69 73.62
N LYS A 6 33.26 19.81 73.15
CA LYS A 6 32.33 19.81 72.02
C LYS A 6 33.15 19.92 70.73
N ARG A 7 33.16 18.87 69.92
CA ARG A 7 33.70 18.90 68.56
C ARG A 7 32.74 19.72 67.69
N ASN A 8 33.20 20.89 67.23
CA ASN A 8 32.58 21.62 66.14
C ASN A 8 32.91 20.88 64.84
N VAL A 9 31.90 20.27 64.22
CA VAL A 9 31.97 19.77 62.85
C VAL A 9 31.76 20.97 61.93
N SER A 10 32.82 21.39 61.25
CA SER A 10 32.75 22.40 60.18
C SER A 10 31.90 21.86 59.02
N ARG A 11 30.91 22.65 58.59
CA ARG A 11 30.15 22.42 57.36
C ARG A 11 31.12 22.39 56.16
N PRO A 12 30.97 21.45 55.21
CA PRO A 12 31.73 21.51 53.96
C PRO A 12 31.23 22.68 53.11
N ASP A 13 32.18 23.36 52.47
CA ASP A 13 32.01 24.52 51.60
C ASP A 13 30.92 24.31 50.54
N ASP A 14 29.97 25.23 50.52
CA ASP A 14 28.89 25.35 49.55
C ASP A 14 29.36 26.12 48.30
N THR A 15 30.54 25.77 47.76
CA THR A 15 31.00 26.25 46.46
C THR A 15 30.64 25.23 45.38
N LEU A 16 29.34 25.09 45.12
CA LEU A 16 28.85 24.49 43.88
C LEU A 16 29.30 25.38 42.73
N GLU A 17 30.44 25.05 42.11
CA GLU A 17 30.84 25.59 40.82
C GLU A 17 29.67 25.45 39.85
N LYS A 18 29.19 26.59 39.33
CA LYS A 18 28.17 26.61 38.28
C LYS A 18 28.67 25.71 37.14
N PRO A 19 27.84 24.76 36.64
CA PRO A 19 28.28 23.89 35.56
C PRO A 19 28.64 24.76 34.34
N THR A 20 29.92 24.78 33.99
CA THR A 20 30.42 25.46 32.78
C THR A 20 29.65 24.95 31.57
N PRO A 21 29.23 25.83 30.64
CA PRO A 21 28.51 25.45 29.44
C PRO A 21 29.32 24.41 28.64
N LEU A 22 28.61 23.45 28.06
CA LEU A 22 29.21 22.28 27.41
C LEU A 22 30.21 22.67 26.30
N THR A 23 30.05 23.85 25.69
CA THR A 23 30.96 24.45 24.71
C THR A 23 32.39 24.59 25.22
N GLU A 24 32.59 25.09 26.44
CA GLU A 24 33.92 25.19 27.04
C GLU A 24 34.52 23.81 27.37
N ARG A 25 33.68 22.81 27.65
CA ARG A 25 34.12 21.44 27.92
C ARG A 25 34.58 20.70 26.65
N ILE A 26 34.00 21.06 25.50
CA ILE A 26 34.42 20.60 24.17
C ILE A 26 35.76 21.23 23.80
N GLU A 27 35.93 22.54 24.00
CA GLU A 27 37.18 23.26 23.74
C GLU A 27 38.34 22.77 24.62
N LYS A 28 38.07 22.42 25.89
CA LYS A 28 39.07 21.84 26.79
C LYS A 28 39.41 20.37 26.50
N GLY A 29 38.81 19.75 25.49
CA GLY A 29 39.15 18.38 25.05
C GLY A 29 38.80 17.27 26.04
N ILE A 30 37.90 17.53 27.00
CA ILE A 30 37.51 16.57 28.07
C ILE A 30 36.42 15.60 27.59
N VAL A 31 35.78 15.89 26.46
CA VAL A 31 34.77 15.01 25.84
C VAL A 31 35.49 14.04 24.91
N ASN A 32 35.32 12.73 25.12
CA ASN A 32 35.79 11.64 24.25
C ASN A 32 35.75 12.06 22.78
N LYS A 33 36.87 11.91 22.04
CA LYS A 33 36.98 12.20 20.60
C LYS A 33 35.75 11.65 19.90
N ILE A 34 34.85 12.57 19.60
CA ILE A 34 33.59 12.34 18.93
C ILE A 34 33.94 11.67 17.60
N GLY A 35 33.35 10.49 17.33
CA GLY A 35 33.67 9.71 16.13
C GLY A 35 33.54 10.59 14.89
N SER A 36 34.46 10.42 13.93
CA SER A 36 34.60 11.28 12.75
C SER A 36 33.33 11.41 11.89
N HIS A 37 32.26 10.65 12.15
CA HIS A 37 31.01 10.66 11.39
C HIS A 37 29.81 11.25 12.17
N THR A 38 30.04 12.00 13.24
CA THR A 38 28.94 12.52 14.07
C THR A 38 28.88 14.04 14.06
N GLY A 39 27.71 14.57 13.68
CA GLY A 39 27.39 16.00 13.74
C GLY A 39 26.62 16.32 15.01
N ILE A 40 27.29 16.31 16.16
CA ILE A 40 26.65 16.65 17.45
C ILE A 40 26.18 18.11 17.40
N PHE A 41 24.95 18.40 17.86
CA PHE A 41 24.37 19.77 17.84
C PHE A 41 24.35 20.44 16.45
N HIS A 42 24.12 19.69 15.38
CA HIS A 42 24.14 20.20 14.01
C HIS A 42 25.49 20.84 13.59
N THR A 43 26.59 20.54 14.29
CA THR A 43 27.93 20.94 13.81
C THR A 43 28.26 20.19 12.53
N LYS A 44 28.88 20.86 11.56
CA LYS A 44 29.29 20.26 10.30
C LYS A 44 30.28 19.10 10.56
N GLY A 45 29.81 17.87 10.38
CA GLY A 45 30.67 16.70 10.27
C GLY A 45 31.39 16.67 8.92
N PRO A 46 32.43 15.84 8.75
CA PRO A 46 33.05 15.64 7.44
C PRO A 46 32.03 14.98 6.50
N SER A 47 31.48 15.77 5.60
CA SER A 47 30.61 15.32 4.51
C SER A 47 31.45 15.05 3.26
N LEU A 48 31.00 14.08 2.45
CA LEU A 48 31.55 13.88 1.12
C LEU A 48 31.20 15.11 0.27
N LYS A 49 32.21 15.89 -0.13
CA LYS A 49 32.01 17.01 -1.05
C LYS A 49 31.80 16.48 -2.45
N LEU A 50 30.57 16.61 -2.94
CA LEU A 50 30.18 16.27 -4.30
C LEU A 50 30.04 17.51 -5.14
N GLU A 51 30.63 17.46 -6.34
CA GLU A 51 30.46 18.49 -7.34
C GLU A 51 29.40 18.03 -8.33
N TYR A 52 28.31 18.79 -8.37
CA TYR A 52 27.18 18.52 -9.24
C TYR A 52 27.41 19.12 -10.62
N ILE A 53 27.21 18.31 -11.66
CA ILE A 53 27.21 18.79 -13.05
C ILE A 53 25.82 19.34 -13.35
N GLY A 54 25.70 20.67 -13.27
CA GLY A 54 24.50 21.38 -13.66
C GLY A 54 24.45 21.67 -15.17
N ALA A 55 23.26 21.68 -15.75
CA ALA A 55 23.05 22.19 -17.10
C ALA A 55 23.11 23.74 -17.11
N PRO A 56 23.38 24.40 -18.26
CA PRO A 56 23.53 25.86 -18.32
C PRO A 56 22.30 26.66 -17.86
N ASN A 57 21.12 26.04 -17.93
CA ASN A 57 19.82 26.62 -17.58
C ASN A 57 19.33 26.19 -16.18
N GLU A 58 20.17 25.53 -15.37
CA GLU A 58 19.83 25.11 -14.02
C GLU A 58 20.32 26.11 -12.97
N TYR A 59 19.42 26.45 -12.06
CA TYR A 59 19.73 27.17 -10.83
C TYR A 59 19.79 26.19 -9.65
N VAL A 60 20.97 26.02 -9.08
CA VAL A 60 21.24 25.01 -8.05
C VAL A 60 21.49 25.68 -6.70
N ILE A 61 20.59 25.42 -5.76
CA ILE A 61 20.78 25.73 -4.34
C ILE A 61 21.33 24.47 -3.67
N LYS A 62 22.54 24.54 -3.09
CA LYS A 62 23.20 23.40 -2.45
C LYS A 62 23.55 23.70 -0.99
N ASN A 63 23.38 22.70 -0.13
CA ASN A 63 23.88 22.71 1.23
C ASN A 63 24.43 21.32 1.59
N ASP A 64 25.76 21.16 1.46
CA ASP A 64 26.47 19.90 1.61
C ASP A 64 25.86 18.77 0.75
N GLY A 65 25.09 17.86 1.33
CA GLY A 65 24.48 16.72 0.64
C GLY A 65 23.03 16.93 0.18
N SER A 66 22.46 18.12 0.39
CA SER A 66 21.10 18.47 -0.05
C SER A 66 21.11 19.50 -1.19
N TYR A 67 20.19 19.32 -2.13
CA TYR A 67 20.12 20.08 -3.36
C TYR A 67 18.67 20.42 -3.69
N ILE A 68 18.46 21.66 -4.15
CA ILE A 68 17.25 22.08 -4.86
C ILE A 68 17.71 22.60 -6.21
N VAL A 69 17.26 21.96 -7.29
CA VAL A 69 17.59 22.32 -8.66
C VAL A 69 16.34 22.82 -9.34
N LEU A 70 16.37 24.06 -9.81
CA LEU A 70 15.34 24.66 -10.64
C LEU A 70 15.87 24.69 -12.06
N GLY A 71 15.11 24.17 -13.03
CA GLY A 71 15.60 24.13 -14.40
C GLY A 71 14.61 23.49 -15.34
N THR A 72 15.12 22.70 -16.27
CA THR A 72 14.31 21.89 -17.18
C THR A 72 14.36 20.42 -16.82
N ASP A 73 13.41 19.64 -17.34
CA ASP A 73 13.34 18.20 -17.15
C ASP A 73 14.66 17.52 -17.55
N ARG A 74 15.33 16.91 -16.57
CA ARG A 74 16.63 16.25 -16.75
C ARG A 74 16.80 15.07 -15.79
N PRO A 75 16.41 13.84 -16.17
CA PRO A 75 16.51 12.67 -15.31
C PRO A 75 17.95 12.18 -15.08
N HIS A 76 18.83 12.38 -16.07
CA HIS A 76 20.20 11.85 -16.07
C HIS A 76 21.23 12.90 -16.53
N ASN A 77 21.85 12.68 -17.70
CA ASN A 77 22.87 13.53 -18.28
C ASN A 77 22.28 14.79 -18.92
N VAL A 78 23.14 15.71 -19.36
CA VAL A 78 22.75 16.99 -19.98
C VAL A 78 21.84 16.80 -21.21
N GLU A 79 21.98 15.67 -21.91
CA GLU A 79 21.20 15.33 -23.10
C GLU A 79 19.91 14.56 -22.80
N SER A 80 19.62 14.27 -21.53
CA SER A 80 18.47 13.44 -21.15
C SER A 80 17.23 14.25 -20.78
N GLY A 81 16.07 13.61 -20.88
CA GLY A 81 14.78 14.20 -20.51
C GLY A 81 14.18 15.05 -21.62
N THR A 82 12.96 15.51 -21.39
CA THR A 82 12.25 16.36 -22.35
C THR A 82 12.90 17.74 -22.44
N GLY A 83 13.65 18.18 -21.41
CA GLY A 83 14.37 19.45 -21.41
C GLY A 83 15.47 19.54 -22.47
N ALA A 84 16.06 18.40 -22.85
CA ALA A 84 17.08 18.32 -23.91
C ALA A 84 16.50 18.08 -25.31
N LEU A 85 15.37 17.37 -25.40
CA LEU A 85 14.74 16.96 -26.68
C LEU A 85 13.69 17.95 -27.19
N VAL A 86 12.90 18.56 -26.30
CA VAL A 86 11.70 19.35 -26.61
C VAL A 86 11.74 20.66 -25.81
N SER A 87 12.35 21.68 -26.42
CA SER A 87 12.87 22.89 -25.75
C SER A 87 11.83 23.96 -25.31
N GLN A 88 10.54 23.65 -25.12
CA GLN A 88 9.61 24.64 -24.53
C GLN A 88 8.62 23.98 -23.55
N GLY A 89 8.52 24.54 -22.34
CA GLY A 89 7.53 24.12 -21.33
C GLY A 89 7.93 22.92 -20.45
N ALA A 90 9.18 22.48 -20.48
CA ALA A 90 9.68 21.38 -19.65
C ALA A 90 10.26 21.86 -18.31
N PHE A 91 9.65 22.83 -17.66
CA PHE A 91 10.18 23.35 -16.38
C PHE A 91 10.05 22.31 -15.27
N SER A 92 11.10 22.19 -14.46
CA SER A 92 11.18 21.22 -13.37
C SER A 92 11.75 21.82 -12.09
N ILE A 93 11.33 21.22 -10.97
CA ILE A 93 11.86 21.45 -9.63
C ILE A 93 12.28 20.09 -9.08
N ASP A 94 13.56 19.96 -8.77
CA ASP A 94 14.15 18.72 -8.26
C ASP A 94 14.74 18.94 -6.86
N SER A 95 14.11 18.34 -5.85
CA SER A 95 14.62 18.34 -4.48
C SER A 95 15.24 16.98 -4.17
N VAL A 96 16.55 16.96 -3.95
CA VAL A 96 17.32 15.71 -3.77
C VAL A 96 18.19 15.79 -2.53
N VAL A 97 18.20 14.70 -1.78
CA VAL A 97 19.10 14.48 -0.64
C VAL A 97 19.89 13.20 -0.88
N GLY A 98 21.21 13.26 -0.70
CA GLY A 98 22.08 12.10 -0.86
C GLY A 98 22.19 11.64 -2.31
N ARG A 99 22.67 12.53 -3.19
CA ARG A 99 22.89 12.22 -4.62
C ARG A 99 23.85 11.03 -4.78
N MET A 100 23.48 10.05 -5.59
CA MET A 100 24.23 8.81 -5.81
C MET A 100 24.56 8.01 -4.54
N ALA A 101 23.84 8.20 -3.42
CA ALA A 101 24.16 7.52 -2.16
C ALA A 101 24.19 5.98 -2.30
N ALA A 102 23.32 5.40 -3.14
CA ALA A 102 23.27 3.96 -3.40
C ALA A 102 24.31 3.48 -4.43
N ALA A 103 25.06 4.38 -5.07
CA ALA A 103 26.11 4.01 -6.02
C ALA A 103 27.21 3.17 -5.35
N ASN A 104 27.93 2.38 -6.16
CA ASN A 104 29.00 1.48 -5.69
C ASN A 104 28.55 0.50 -4.58
N GLY A 105 27.30 0.02 -4.66
CA GLY A 105 26.72 -0.88 -3.66
C GLY A 105 26.47 -0.21 -2.31
N GLY A 106 26.00 1.05 -2.31
CA GLY A 106 25.69 1.81 -1.10
C GLY A 106 26.89 2.52 -0.45
N LYS A 107 28.06 2.51 -1.08
CA LYS A 107 29.24 3.25 -0.60
C LYS A 107 29.25 4.72 -1.04
N GLY A 108 28.32 5.08 -1.92
CA GLY A 108 28.25 6.39 -2.52
C GLY A 108 29.33 6.65 -3.57
N PRO A 109 29.30 7.85 -4.17
CA PRO A 109 30.33 8.30 -5.10
C PRO A 109 31.70 8.44 -4.43
N LYS A 110 32.78 8.31 -5.20
CA LYS A 110 34.13 8.54 -4.68
C LYS A 110 34.31 10.06 -4.42
N PRO A 111 35.10 10.47 -3.41
CA PRO A 111 35.36 11.90 -3.19
C PRO A 111 35.91 12.58 -4.44
N GLY A 112 35.38 13.76 -4.80
CA GLY A 112 35.82 14.53 -5.97
C GLY A 112 35.28 14.04 -7.32
N THR A 113 34.40 13.04 -7.36
CA THR A 113 33.71 12.70 -8.61
C THR A 113 32.65 13.74 -8.94
N LEU A 114 32.62 14.14 -10.20
CA LEU A 114 31.52 14.91 -10.76
C LEU A 114 30.29 14.01 -10.90
N VAL A 115 29.15 14.45 -10.38
CA VAL A 115 27.92 13.66 -10.33
C VAL A 115 26.81 14.36 -11.12
N ALA A 116 26.20 13.63 -12.05
CA ALA A 116 24.96 14.02 -12.74
C ALA A 116 23.71 13.54 -11.98
N ASN A 117 22.52 13.80 -12.51
CA ASN A 117 21.29 13.27 -11.92
C ASN A 117 21.23 11.73 -12.08
N SER A 118 20.73 11.04 -11.06
CA SER A 118 20.48 9.59 -11.13
C SER A 118 19.32 9.20 -10.22
N PHE A 119 18.12 9.12 -10.79
CA PHE A 119 16.90 8.87 -10.03
C PHE A 119 16.96 7.53 -9.30
N GLN A 120 17.63 6.53 -9.88
CA GLN A 120 17.79 5.20 -9.32
C GLN A 120 18.68 5.17 -8.07
N THR A 121 19.80 5.91 -8.07
CA THR A 121 20.83 5.76 -7.04
C THR A 121 20.78 6.80 -5.92
N ASP A 122 19.91 7.80 -6.04
CA ASP A 122 19.70 8.78 -4.98
C ASP A 122 18.96 8.19 -3.77
N ALA A 123 19.28 8.69 -2.58
CA ALA A 123 18.63 8.25 -1.34
C ALA A 123 17.18 8.71 -1.23
N ALA A 124 16.91 10.01 -1.43
CA ALA A 124 15.56 10.56 -1.39
C ALA A 124 15.40 11.72 -2.38
N ARG A 125 14.25 11.74 -3.06
CA ARG A 125 13.95 12.69 -4.14
C ARG A 125 12.45 13.01 -4.19
N ILE A 126 12.14 14.30 -4.35
CA ILE A 126 10.84 14.79 -4.80
C ILE A 126 11.09 15.52 -6.11
N TYR A 127 10.53 14.98 -7.19
CA TYR A 127 10.71 15.49 -8.54
C TYR A 127 9.39 16.02 -9.06
N ILE A 128 9.34 17.29 -9.44
CA ILE A 128 8.16 17.95 -9.99
C ILE A 128 8.55 18.42 -11.39
N SER A 129 7.78 18.03 -12.40
CA SER A 129 8.01 18.47 -13.77
C SER A 129 6.70 18.77 -14.48
N GLN A 130 6.69 19.84 -15.28
CA GLN A 130 5.56 20.20 -16.12
C GLN A 130 5.39 19.23 -17.30
N LEU A 131 6.49 18.69 -17.80
CA LEU A 131 6.48 17.80 -18.96
C LEU A 131 7.59 16.78 -18.83
N THR A 132 7.24 15.54 -18.48
CA THR A 132 8.20 14.46 -18.35
C THR A 132 7.52 13.12 -18.49
N ASP A 133 8.31 12.10 -18.78
CA ASP A 133 7.89 10.71 -18.67
C ASP A 133 8.30 10.20 -17.29
N MET A 134 7.37 10.24 -16.33
CA MET A 134 7.66 9.80 -14.97
C MET A 134 7.94 8.30 -14.91
N ASP A 135 7.19 7.51 -15.68
CA ASP A 135 7.29 6.06 -15.58
C ASP A 135 8.62 5.56 -16.13
N HIS A 136 9.05 6.12 -17.26
CA HIS A 136 10.38 5.82 -17.80
C HIS A 136 11.51 6.31 -16.88
N ASN A 137 11.40 7.53 -16.34
CA ASN A 137 12.45 8.13 -15.51
C ASN A 137 12.63 7.43 -14.16
N PHE A 138 11.55 6.94 -13.56
CA PHE A 138 11.59 6.17 -12.31
C PHE A 138 11.68 4.65 -12.54
N GLY A 139 11.48 4.18 -13.76
CA GLY A 139 11.47 2.76 -14.12
C GLY A 139 10.25 2.02 -13.56
N THR A 140 9.10 2.68 -13.46
CA THR A 140 7.84 2.07 -13.01
C THR A 140 7.15 1.34 -14.16
N ALA A 141 6.47 0.24 -13.83
CA ALA A 141 5.76 -0.59 -14.77
C ALA A 141 4.48 0.11 -15.24
N LEU A 142 4.29 0.18 -16.55
CA LEU A 142 3.06 0.67 -17.16
C LEU A 142 1.95 -0.36 -17.02
N CYS A 143 0.73 0.08 -16.73
CA CYS A 143 -0.44 -0.76 -16.65
C CYS A 143 -1.63 -0.19 -17.44
N PHE A 144 -2.64 -1.03 -17.67
CA PHE A 144 -3.80 -0.64 -18.46
C PHE A 144 -4.51 0.57 -17.83
N GLY A 145 -4.63 1.64 -18.61
CA GLY A 145 -5.19 2.91 -18.16
C GLY A 145 -4.14 4.02 -17.99
N ASP A 146 -2.86 3.68 -17.97
CA ASP A 146 -1.78 4.67 -17.88
C ASP A 146 -1.61 5.48 -19.18
N PRO A 147 -1.26 6.77 -19.10
CA PRO A 147 -0.92 7.60 -20.25
C PRO A 147 0.35 7.09 -20.96
N GLY A 148 0.20 6.18 -21.92
CA GLY A 148 1.32 5.60 -22.67
C GLY A 148 1.37 4.07 -22.66
N TYR A 149 0.45 3.41 -21.95
CA TYR A 149 0.35 1.94 -21.95
C TYR A 149 0.24 1.32 -23.35
N PHE A 150 -0.38 2.03 -24.30
CA PHE A 150 -0.55 1.58 -25.68
C PHE A 150 0.57 2.00 -26.63
N ASP A 151 1.62 2.66 -26.13
CA ASP A 151 2.77 2.98 -26.97
C ASP A 151 3.63 1.72 -27.16
N PRO A 152 3.83 1.22 -28.39
CA PRO A 152 4.64 0.04 -28.65
C PRO A 152 6.11 0.19 -28.23
N GLU A 153 6.61 1.42 -28.03
CA GLU A 153 7.96 1.67 -27.52
C GLU A 153 8.02 1.69 -25.98
N GLY A 154 6.87 1.63 -25.29
CA GLY A 154 6.79 1.71 -23.83
C GLY A 154 7.26 3.04 -23.24
N VAL A 155 7.33 4.08 -24.07
CA VAL A 155 7.65 5.44 -23.65
C VAL A 155 6.32 6.10 -23.27
N GLY A 156 6.18 6.48 -22.00
CA GLY A 156 5.03 7.20 -21.51
C GLY A 156 4.89 8.53 -22.26
N LEU A 157 3.66 8.91 -22.62
CA LEU A 157 3.45 10.22 -23.21
C LEU A 157 3.85 11.27 -22.17
N PRO A 158 4.72 12.24 -22.49
CA PRO A 158 5.21 13.16 -21.48
C PRO A 158 4.05 14.01 -20.94
N ARG A 159 3.94 14.08 -19.62
CA ARG A 159 2.88 14.82 -18.88
C ARG A 159 3.48 15.52 -17.67
N SER A 160 2.71 16.43 -17.07
CA SER A 160 3.08 16.96 -15.76
C SER A 160 2.94 15.87 -14.71
N GLY A 161 3.92 15.74 -13.85
CA GLY A 161 3.91 14.73 -12.81
C GLY A 161 4.71 15.14 -11.59
N ILE A 162 4.46 14.43 -10.49
CA ILE A 162 5.25 14.51 -9.27
C ILE A 162 5.68 13.09 -8.91
N GLY A 163 6.98 12.85 -8.89
CA GLY A 163 7.58 11.60 -8.45
C GLY A 163 8.14 11.75 -7.04
N ILE A 164 7.80 10.83 -6.14
CA ILE A 164 8.33 10.80 -4.77
C ILE A 164 9.05 9.46 -4.60
N LYS A 165 10.34 9.51 -4.28
CA LYS A 165 11.18 8.33 -4.03
C LYS A 165 11.95 8.49 -2.73
N ALA A 166 11.86 7.48 -1.88
CA ALA A 166 12.70 7.29 -0.70
C ALA A 166 12.60 5.82 -0.26
N ASP A 167 13.49 5.36 0.61
CA ASP A 167 13.39 4.03 1.22
C ASP A 167 12.09 3.86 2.04
N LEU A 168 11.60 4.96 2.62
CA LEU A 168 10.42 4.98 3.46
C LEU A 168 9.64 6.28 3.26
N VAL A 169 8.47 6.17 2.65
CA VAL A 169 7.55 7.29 2.44
C VAL A 169 6.36 7.14 3.37
N ARG A 170 6.08 8.18 4.16
CA ARG A 170 4.89 8.26 5.01
C ARG A 170 4.12 9.53 4.67
N VAL A 171 2.85 9.37 4.34
CA VAL A 171 1.90 10.48 4.19
C VAL A 171 1.04 10.50 5.45
N ILE A 172 1.17 11.56 6.26
CA ILE A 172 0.52 11.65 7.58
C ILE A 172 -0.51 12.79 7.53
N GLY A 173 -1.80 12.44 7.56
CA GLY A 173 -2.91 13.37 7.75
C GLY A 173 -3.49 13.23 9.15
N ARG A 174 -3.68 14.34 9.87
CA ARG A 174 -4.27 14.31 11.23
C ARG A 174 -5.80 14.17 11.23
N GLU A 175 -6.45 14.61 10.14
CA GLU A 175 -7.91 14.56 9.97
C GLU A 175 -8.32 13.56 8.87
N GLY A 176 -7.37 13.14 8.04
CA GLY A 176 -7.60 12.21 6.94
C GLY A 176 -6.63 12.46 5.78
N VAL A 177 -6.61 11.54 4.83
CA VAL A 177 -5.91 11.67 3.54
C VAL A 177 -6.92 11.35 2.45
N LYS A 178 -7.11 12.28 1.51
CA LYS A 178 -8.00 12.10 0.37
C LYS A 178 -7.18 12.08 -0.92
N ILE A 179 -7.27 11.00 -1.68
CA ILE A 179 -6.68 10.87 -3.01
C ILE A 179 -7.83 10.92 -4.01
N VAL A 180 -7.81 11.86 -4.94
CA VAL A 180 -8.89 12.10 -5.91
C VAL A 180 -8.30 12.09 -7.30
N THR A 181 -8.93 11.38 -8.22
CA THR A 181 -8.61 11.40 -9.65
C THR A 181 -9.74 12.04 -10.44
N GLY A 182 -9.40 12.64 -11.59
CA GLY A 182 -10.35 13.29 -12.48
C GLY A 182 -10.38 14.82 -12.39
N PRO A 183 -11.18 15.48 -13.25
CA PRO A 183 -11.23 16.93 -13.36
C PRO A 183 -11.85 17.58 -12.11
N MET A 184 -11.35 18.77 -11.76
CA MET A 184 -11.98 19.63 -10.75
C MET A 184 -13.36 20.13 -11.23
N THR A 185 -14.35 20.10 -10.36
CA THR A 185 -15.75 20.42 -10.69
C THR A 185 -16.21 21.81 -10.22
N ASN A 186 -15.38 22.54 -9.48
CA ASN A 186 -15.78 23.78 -8.79
C ASN A 186 -15.09 25.04 -9.32
N THR A 187 -14.95 25.15 -10.64
CA THR A 187 -14.43 26.35 -11.28
C THR A 187 -15.46 26.83 -12.32
N ASP A 188 -15.79 28.12 -12.29
CA ASP A 188 -16.66 28.79 -13.28
C ASP A 188 -16.03 28.86 -14.70
N GLY A 189 -15.00 28.04 -14.94
CA GLY A 189 -14.20 28.01 -16.15
C GLY A 189 -14.49 26.79 -17.04
N PRO A 190 -13.85 26.73 -18.22
CA PRO A 190 -13.93 25.57 -19.09
C PRO A 190 -13.41 24.32 -18.37
N ARG A 191 -13.97 23.15 -18.72
CA ARG A 191 -13.56 21.85 -18.18
C ARG A 191 -12.04 21.71 -18.23
N GLU A 192 -11.47 21.28 -17.10
CA GLU A 192 -10.03 21.08 -16.94
C GLU A 192 -9.47 20.14 -18.01
N THR A 193 -8.32 20.53 -18.57
CA THR A 193 -7.55 19.78 -19.55
C THR A 193 -6.22 19.34 -18.94
N ASN A 194 -5.54 18.37 -19.57
CA ASN A 194 -4.19 18.00 -19.14
C ASN A 194 -3.17 19.12 -19.43
N SER A 195 -1.93 18.93 -18.98
CA SER A 195 -0.82 19.89 -19.13
C SER A 195 -0.48 20.26 -20.59
N LEU A 196 -0.96 19.49 -21.56
CA LEU A 196 -0.82 19.76 -23.00
C LEU A 196 -2.12 20.24 -23.67
N GLY A 197 -3.16 20.55 -22.89
CA GLY A 197 -4.47 21.00 -23.38
C GLY A 197 -5.39 19.89 -23.90
N GLY A 198 -5.02 18.62 -23.73
CA GLY A 198 -5.85 17.47 -24.10
C GLY A 198 -7.02 17.23 -23.15
N LYS A 199 -8.09 16.60 -23.66
CA LYS A 199 -9.27 16.24 -22.86
C LYS A 199 -8.91 15.14 -21.85
N LEU A 200 -9.40 15.29 -20.62
CA LEU A 200 -9.25 14.28 -19.57
C LEU A 200 -10.27 13.14 -19.76
N ALA A 201 -9.82 11.91 -19.51
CA ALA A 201 -10.70 10.74 -19.43
C ALA A 201 -11.71 10.91 -18.29
N VAL A 202 -12.85 10.22 -18.41
CA VAL A 202 -13.85 10.18 -17.35
C VAL A 202 -13.35 9.22 -16.27
N ALA A 203 -13.02 9.76 -15.09
CA ALA A 203 -12.51 9.02 -13.93
C ALA A 203 -11.26 8.15 -14.20
N PRO A 204 -10.05 8.76 -14.30
CA PRO A 204 -8.81 8.01 -14.37
C PRO A 204 -8.64 7.07 -13.15
N PRO A 205 -8.12 5.85 -13.36
CA PRO A 205 -7.93 4.88 -12.27
C PRO A 205 -6.85 5.32 -11.28
N ILE A 206 -6.92 4.75 -10.07
CA ILE A 206 -5.84 4.79 -9.08
C ILE A 206 -5.13 3.44 -9.11
N HIS A 207 -3.84 3.45 -9.43
CA HIS A 207 -3.02 2.23 -9.46
C HIS A 207 -2.22 2.08 -8.15
N LEU A 208 -2.39 0.94 -7.49
CA LEU A 208 -1.62 0.55 -6.30
C LEU A 208 -0.79 -0.69 -6.64
N ILE A 209 0.42 -0.48 -7.18
CA ILE A 209 1.27 -1.56 -7.71
C ILE A 209 2.31 -1.97 -6.68
N ALA A 210 2.27 -3.23 -6.24
CA ALA A 210 3.28 -3.79 -5.36
C ALA A 210 4.40 -4.47 -6.15
N GLY A 211 5.65 -4.20 -5.77
CA GLY A 211 6.82 -4.87 -6.35
C GLY A 211 7.11 -4.52 -7.82
N ASN A 212 6.54 -3.43 -8.33
CA ASN A 212 6.69 -2.99 -9.72
C ASN A 212 6.37 -4.11 -10.74
N ASN A 213 5.43 -4.99 -10.40
CA ASN A 213 5.11 -6.17 -11.18
C ASN A 213 3.66 -6.13 -11.66
N VAL A 214 3.49 -6.08 -12.98
CA VAL A 214 2.20 -6.09 -13.66
C VAL A 214 2.00 -7.36 -14.50
N THR A 215 3.01 -8.24 -14.57
CA THR A 215 2.92 -9.40 -15.46
C THR A 215 1.95 -10.43 -14.92
N PRO A 216 1.08 -11.02 -15.77
CA PRO A 216 0.22 -12.11 -15.35
C PRO A 216 1.05 -13.31 -14.92
N ARG A 217 0.59 -14.02 -13.87
CA ARG A 217 1.22 -15.27 -13.42
C ARG A 217 0.42 -16.47 -13.91
N GLU A 218 1.11 -17.48 -14.41
CA GLU A 218 0.48 -18.76 -14.75
C GLU A 218 0.54 -19.71 -13.56
N VAL A 219 -0.62 -20.26 -13.19
CA VAL A 219 -0.74 -21.22 -12.09
C VAL A 219 -1.39 -22.48 -12.62
N ASN A 220 -0.76 -23.62 -12.35
CA ASN A 220 -1.36 -24.92 -12.65
C ASN A 220 -2.37 -25.26 -11.56
N ILE A 221 -3.65 -25.18 -11.90
CA ILE A 221 -4.74 -25.53 -10.98
C ILE A 221 -5.18 -26.96 -11.29
N ALA A 222 -5.22 -27.79 -10.26
CA ALA A 222 -5.85 -29.10 -10.34
C ALA A 222 -7.37 -28.89 -10.37
N ILE A 223 -7.98 -29.00 -11.55
CA ILE A 223 -9.44 -29.03 -11.65
C ILE A 223 -9.88 -30.46 -11.32
N PRO A 224 -10.78 -30.66 -10.34
CA PRO A 224 -11.40 -31.95 -10.11
C PRO A 224 -12.38 -32.23 -11.24
N THR A 225 -11.88 -32.67 -12.39
CA THR A 225 -12.69 -33.32 -13.42
C THR A 225 -12.97 -34.72 -12.91
N GLY A 226 -14.25 -35.07 -12.71
CA GLY A 226 -14.64 -36.32 -12.05
C GLY A 226 -13.93 -37.58 -12.58
N ASN A 227 -13.70 -38.55 -11.69
CA ASN A 227 -13.22 -39.94 -11.84
C ASN A 227 -12.12 -40.33 -12.86
N GLN A 228 -11.57 -39.44 -13.71
CA GLN A 228 -10.46 -39.77 -14.59
C GLN A 228 -9.47 -38.61 -14.71
N SER A 229 -8.26 -38.84 -14.21
CA SER A 229 -7.02 -38.04 -14.35
C SER A 229 -7.13 -36.54 -14.03
N HIS A 230 -6.38 -36.12 -13.00
CA HIS A 230 -6.08 -34.72 -12.71
C HIS A 230 -5.33 -34.08 -13.89
N GLY A 231 -6.05 -33.54 -14.87
CA GLY A 231 -5.48 -32.62 -15.84
C GLY A 231 -5.10 -31.34 -15.12
N LEU A 232 -3.81 -30.97 -15.17
CA LEU A 232 -3.37 -29.65 -14.73
C LEU A 232 -3.85 -28.65 -15.78
N ALA A 233 -4.86 -27.86 -15.44
CA ALA A 233 -5.23 -26.72 -16.27
C ALA A 233 -4.35 -25.54 -15.85
N THR A 234 -3.63 -24.98 -16.81
CA THR A 234 -2.90 -23.73 -16.58
C THR A 234 -3.91 -22.59 -16.62
N ALA A 235 -4.08 -21.91 -15.50
CA ALA A 235 -4.90 -20.71 -15.38
C ALA A 235 -3.98 -19.50 -15.24
N THR A 236 -4.19 -18.50 -16.09
CA THR A 236 -3.50 -17.21 -15.98
C THR A 236 -4.24 -16.35 -14.97
N ILE A 237 -3.54 -15.89 -13.94
CA ILE A 237 -4.06 -14.99 -12.91
C ILE A 237 -3.38 -13.64 -13.10
N GLU A 238 -4.17 -12.59 -13.32
CA GLU A 238 -3.68 -11.22 -13.31
C GLU A 238 -3.08 -10.87 -11.96
N THR A 239 -1.84 -10.38 -11.95
CA THR A 239 -1.14 -9.98 -10.71
C THR A 239 -1.72 -8.69 -10.15
N LEU A 240 -2.14 -7.77 -11.02
CA LEU A 240 -2.83 -6.54 -10.63
C LEU A 240 -4.33 -6.81 -10.55
N GLN A 241 -4.89 -6.74 -9.35
CA GLN A 241 -6.32 -6.95 -9.10
C GLN A 241 -7.01 -5.65 -8.70
N PRO A 242 -8.23 -5.39 -9.19
CA PRO A 242 -8.99 -4.22 -8.77
C PRO A 242 -9.44 -4.35 -7.31
N VAL A 243 -9.60 -3.21 -6.64
CA VAL A 243 -10.22 -3.18 -5.30
C VAL A 243 -11.72 -3.38 -5.46
N LEU A 244 -12.28 -4.35 -4.75
CA LEU A 244 -13.72 -4.60 -4.75
C LEU A 244 -14.48 -3.44 -4.09
N LEU A 245 -15.62 -3.07 -4.66
CA LEU A 245 -16.54 -2.12 -4.03
C LEU A 245 -17.26 -2.82 -2.89
N GLY A 246 -17.04 -2.34 -1.65
CA GLY A 246 -17.53 -2.99 -0.44
C GLY A 246 -19.03 -3.24 -0.45
N GLY A 247 -19.84 -2.21 -0.72
CA GLY A 247 -21.30 -2.33 -0.76
C GLY A 247 -21.82 -3.24 -1.87
N ASN A 248 -21.22 -3.21 -3.07
CA ASN A 248 -21.62 -4.12 -4.15
C ASN A 248 -21.28 -5.58 -3.80
N THR A 249 -20.15 -5.80 -3.12
CA THR A 249 -19.72 -7.12 -2.66
C THR A 249 -20.65 -7.64 -1.57
N GLU A 250 -21.02 -6.78 -0.61
CA GLU A 250 -21.98 -7.09 0.45
C GLU A 250 -23.35 -7.47 -0.12
N ASN A 251 -23.87 -6.69 -1.07
CA ASN A 251 -25.15 -6.98 -1.74
C ASN A 251 -25.09 -8.33 -2.46
N ALA A 252 -24.06 -8.57 -3.28
CA ALA A 252 -23.90 -9.83 -4.00
C ALA A 252 -23.82 -11.04 -3.05
N LEU A 253 -23.16 -10.90 -1.90
CA LEU A 253 -23.09 -11.94 -0.88
C LEU A 253 -24.40 -12.10 -0.10
N THR A 254 -25.17 -11.02 0.08
CA THR A 254 -26.49 -11.07 0.69
C THR A 254 -27.47 -11.83 -0.21
N ASP A 255 -27.45 -11.55 -1.51
CA ASP A 255 -28.25 -12.28 -2.50
C ASP A 255 -27.89 -13.78 -2.49
N LEU A 256 -26.60 -14.10 -2.36
CA LEU A 256 -26.16 -15.49 -2.21
C LEU A 256 -26.70 -16.16 -0.94
N VAL A 257 -26.71 -15.45 0.19
CA VAL A 257 -27.31 -15.94 1.45
C VAL A 257 -28.79 -16.24 1.28
N GLU A 258 -29.52 -15.39 0.56
CA GLU A 258 -30.94 -15.58 0.27
C GLU A 258 -31.18 -16.82 -0.58
N LEU A 259 -30.42 -17.01 -1.66
CA LEU A 259 -30.49 -18.22 -2.49
C LEU A 259 -30.19 -19.50 -1.70
N ILE A 260 -29.20 -19.48 -0.80
CA ILE A 260 -28.91 -20.62 0.09
C ILE A 260 -30.10 -20.87 1.03
N GLY A 261 -30.73 -19.81 1.54
CA GLY A 261 -31.93 -19.88 2.35
C GLY A 261 -33.10 -20.56 1.63
N GLU A 262 -33.32 -20.24 0.36
CA GLU A 262 -34.34 -20.88 -0.49
C GLU A 262 -34.03 -22.37 -0.72
N ILE A 263 -32.76 -22.71 -0.98
CA ILE A 263 -32.33 -24.11 -1.12
C ILE A 263 -32.64 -24.90 0.16
N TRP A 264 -32.33 -24.37 1.34
CA TRP A 264 -32.67 -25.05 2.59
C TRP A 264 -34.17 -25.20 2.82
N ALA A 265 -34.97 -24.20 2.45
CA ALA A 265 -36.42 -24.30 2.54
C ALA A 265 -36.95 -25.45 1.66
N SER A 266 -36.42 -25.58 0.42
CA SER A 266 -36.79 -26.67 -0.49
C SER A 266 -36.35 -28.05 0.02
N LEU A 267 -35.12 -28.16 0.57
CA LEU A 267 -34.61 -29.41 1.16
C LEU A 267 -35.40 -29.82 2.40
N TYR A 268 -35.78 -28.86 3.24
CA TYR A 268 -36.61 -29.11 4.41
C TYR A 268 -38.00 -29.63 4.01
N ALA A 269 -38.62 -29.01 3.00
CA ALA A 269 -39.90 -29.47 2.46
C ALA A 269 -39.79 -30.87 1.85
N LEU A 270 -38.72 -31.16 1.10
CA LEU A 270 -38.45 -32.48 0.53
C LEU A 270 -38.27 -33.54 1.63
N ALA A 271 -37.50 -33.22 2.67
CA ALA A 271 -37.30 -34.14 3.79
C ALA A 271 -38.64 -34.50 4.46
N LEU A 272 -39.49 -33.50 4.75
CA LEU A 272 -40.82 -33.74 5.31
C LEU A 272 -41.71 -34.59 4.41
N LEU A 273 -41.74 -34.31 3.10
CA LEU A 273 -42.51 -35.10 2.14
C LEU A 273 -42.01 -36.54 2.07
N GLN A 274 -40.69 -36.75 2.07
CA GLN A 274 -40.10 -38.09 2.06
C GLN A 274 -40.45 -38.89 3.32
N ALA A 275 -40.42 -38.26 4.51
CA ALA A 275 -40.87 -38.91 5.73
C ALA A 275 -42.35 -39.29 5.68
N GLY A 276 -43.20 -38.38 5.19
CA GLY A 276 -44.63 -38.66 4.99
C GLY A 276 -44.83 -39.85 4.06
N TYR A 277 -44.19 -39.84 2.89
CA TYR A 277 -44.26 -40.93 1.93
C TYR A 277 -43.77 -42.27 2.50
N ASN A 278 -42.60 -42.28 3.13
CA ASN A 278 -42.02 -43.50 3.73
C ASN A 278 -42.91 -44.05 4.86
N SER A 279 -43.60 -43.19 5.62
CA SER A 279 -44.53 -43.62 6.66
C SER A 279 -45.76 -44.35 6.10
N VAL A 280 -46.22 -43.97 4.90
CA VAL A 280 -47.37 -44.60 4.23
C VAL A 280 -46.96 -45.90 3.54
N VAL A 281 -45.84 -45.89 2.79
CA VAL A 281 -45.37 -47.06 2.04
C VAL A 281 -44.83 -48.17 2.96
N GLY A 282 -44.40 -47.84 4.17
CA GLY A 282 -43.98 -48.82 5.18
C GLY A 282 -45.11 -49.71 5.73
N ILE A 283 -46.37 -49.44 5.36
CA ILE A 283 -47.54 -50.21 5.82
C ILE A 283 -47.80 -51.36 4.84
N ASP A 284 -47.26 -52.54 5.13
CA ASP A 284 -47.58 -53.79 4.43
C ASP A 284 -48.82 -54.44 5.08
N PRO A 285 -49.95 -54.62 4.35
CA PRO A 285 -51.16 -55.27 4.87
C PRO A 285 -50.93 -56.68 5.40
N LEU A 286 -49.92 -57.39 4.88
CA LEU A 286 -49.60 -58.77 5.26
C LEU A 286 -48.57 -58.83 6.41
N ARG A 287 -47.94 -57.71 6.77
CA ARG A 287 -46.90 -57.62 7.81
C ARG A 287 -47.09 -56.37 8.66
N SER A 288 -48.17 -56.34 9.43
CA SER A 288 -48.54 -55.21 10.29
C SER A 288 -47.47 -54.79 11.30
N TRP A 289 -46.55 -55.69 11.70
CA TRP A 289 -45.41 -55.34 12.56
C TRP A 289 -44.32 -54.49 11.85
N VAL A 290 -44.22 -54.56 10.52
CA VAL A 290 -43.30 -53.71 9.72
C VAL A 290 -43.81 -52.26 9.72
N ALA A 291 -45.14 -52.08 9.74
CA ALA A 291 -45.78 -50.77 9.84
C ALA A 291 -45.44 -50.03 11.15
N ALA A 292 -45.16 -50.74 12.23
CA ALA A 292 -44.72 -50.14 13.50
C ALA A 292 -43.21 -49.79 13.50
N ALA A 293 -42.39 -50.57 12.78
CA ALA A 293 -40.95 -50.38 12.72
C ALA A 293 -40.51 -49.21 11.82
N ALA A 294 -41.27 -48.92 10.75
CA ALA A 294 -40.93 -47.85 9.81
C ALA A 294 -40.98 -46.43 10.44
N PRO A 295 -42.06 -46.01 11.13
CA PRO A 295 -42.07 -44.72 11.84
C PRO A 295 -41.02 -44.62 12.95
N ALA A 296 -40.74 -45.73 13.63
CA ALA A 296 -39.76 -45.80 14.71
C ALA A 296 -38.31 -45.58 14.22
N THR A 297 -38.00 -45.98 12.97
CA THR A 297 -36.67 -45.75 12.36
C THR A 297 -36.58 -44.42 11.60
N LEU A 298 -37.68 -43.96 11.00
CA LEU A 298 -37.75 -42.67 10.30
C LEU A 298 -37.64 -41.46 11.24
N THR A 299 -38.24 -41.53 12.43
CA THR A 299 -38.25 -40.40 13.37
C THR A 299 -36.83 -39.98 13.78
N PRO A 300 -35.92 -40.88 14.22
CA PRO A 300 -34.54 -40.52 14.51
C PRO A 300 -33.75 -40.00 13.30
N GLN A 301 -33.96 -40.58 12.11
CA GLN A 301 -33.30 -40.13 10.89
C GLN A 301 -33.72 -38.71 10.51
N MET A 302 -35.02 -38.41 10.63
CA MET A 302 -35.55 -37.08 10.36
C MET A 302 -35.04 -36.06 11.38
N THR A 303 -34.97 -36.42 12.66
CA THR A 303 -34.37 -35.57 13.70
C THR A 303 -32.92 -35.22 13.37
N ASN A 304 -32.12 -36.17 12.89
CA ASN A 304 -30.73 -35.90 12.50
C ASN A 304 -30.63 -34.93 11.31
N VAL A 305 -31.46 -35.11 10.28
CA VAL A 305 -31.46 -34.21 9.09
C VAL A 305 -31.99 -32.82 9.44
N ILE A 306 -33.06 -32.72 10.22
CA ILE A 306 -33.61 -31.42 10.62
C ILE A 306 -32.63 -30.67 11.52
N ASN A 307 -31.98 -31.35 12.47
CA ASN A 307 -31.00 -30.72 13.36
C ASN A 307 -29.80 -30.19 12.57
N THR A 308 -29.28 -30.94 11.58
CA THR A 308 -28.17 -30.44 10.76
C THR A 308 -28.56 -29.23 9.91
N LEU A 309 -29.77 -29.21 9.34
CA LEU A 309 -30.31 -28.04 8.63
C LEU A 309 -30.49 -26.83 9.56
N TRP A 310 -30.92 -27.05 10.80
CA TRP A 310 -31.04 -25.97 11.78
C TRP A 310 -29.69 -25.40 12.19
N HIS A 311 -28.69 -26.25 12.41
CA HIS A 311 -27.32 -25.83 12.69
C HIS A 311 -26.71 -25.06 11.51
N SER A 312 -26.89 -25.53 10.28
CA SER A 312 -26.38 -24.81 9.09
C SER A 312 -27.04 -23.44 8.95
N ARG A 313 -28.35 -23.34 9.20
CA ARG A 313 -29.08 -22.07 9.18
C ARG A 313 -28.59 -21.09 10.24
N THR A 314 -28.37 -21.58 11.46
CA THR A 314 -27.82 -20.78 12.54
C THR A 314 -26.42 -20.26 12.16
N ASN A 315 -25.58 -21.12 11.58
CA ASN A 315 -24.25 -20.72 11.13
C ASN A 315 -24.28 -19.64 10.04
N LEU A 316 -25.20 -19.72 9.07
CA LEU A 316 -25.34 -18.69 8.03
C LEU A 316 -25.87 -17.37 8.58
N LEU A 317 -26.80 -17.41 9.53
CA LEU A 317 -27.24 -16.20 10.24
C LEU A 317 -26.09 -15.55 11.00
N CYS A 318 -25.30 -16.34 11.74
CA CYS A 318 -24.10 -15.85 12.39
C CYS A 318 -23.08 -15.31 11.37
N TRP A 319 -22.94 -15.96 10.22
CA TRP A 319 -22.05 -15.48 9.15
C TRP A 319 -22.52 -14.13 8.62
N ARG A 320 -23.79 -13.97 8.27
CA ARG A 320 -24.37 -12.70 7.82
C ARG A 320 -24.14 -11.59 8.85
N LEU A 321 -24.47 -11.84 10.11
CA LEU A 321 -24.29 -10.85 11.19
C LEU A 321 -22.82 -10.47 11.41
N ASN A 322 -21.90 -11.40 11.24
CA ASN A 322 -20.48 -11.14 11.47
C ASN A 322 -19.78 -10.47 10.29
N TYR A 323 -20.18 -10.77 9.06
CA TYR A 323 -19.44 -10.40 7.84
C TYR A 323 -20.15 -9.39 6.94
N LEU A 324 -21.48 -9.37 6.91
CA LEU A 324 -22.26 -8.50 6.02
C LEU A 324 -22.72 -7.24 6.75
N GLU A 325 -23.13 -7.35 8.00
CA GLU A 325 -23.54 -6.16 8.77
C GLU A 325 -22.36 -5.23 9.07
N GLN A 326 -22.59 -3.92 8.98
CA GLN A 326 -21.57 -2.90 9.28
C GLN A 326 -21.12 -2.92 10.77
N SER A 327 -22.01 -3.37 11.65
CA SER A 327 -21.70 -3.57 13.08
C SER A 327 -20.99 -4.90 13.37
N GLY A 328 -20.86 -5.77 12.36
CA GLY A 328 -20.25 -7.08 12.48
C GLY A 328 -18.76 -7.00 12.82
N TYR A 329 -18.30 -7.90 13.69
CA TYR A 329 -16.89 -7.96 14.11
C TYR A 329 -15.91 -8.18 12.93
N LYS A 330 -16.37 -8.77 11.83
CA LYS A 330 -15.58 -9.03 10.61
C LYS A 330 -16.26 -8.48 9.36
N SER A 331 -16.90 -7.31 9.48
CA SER A 331 -17.56 -6.68 8.33
C SER A 331 -16.59 -6.57 7.16
N ILE A 332 -17.04 -7.00 5.98
CA ILE A 332 -16.27 -6.93 4.73
C ILE A 332 -16.13 -5.46 4.29
N GLN A 333 -17.08 -4.61 4.66
CA GLN A 333 -17.01 -3.18 4.40
C GLN A 333 -16.12 -2.48 5.44
N SER A 334 -15.03 -1.88 4.97
CA SER A 334 -14.18 -1.06 5.83
C SER A 334 -14.90 0.24 6.21
N ALA A 335 -15.01 0.54 7.50
CA ALA A 335 -15.53 1.82 7.99
C ALA A 335 -14.56 3.00 7.76
N ASN A 336 -13.28 2.72 7.52
CA ASN A 336 -12.21 3.72 7.46
C ASN A 336 -11.69 3.97 6.04
N VAL A 337 -12.06 3.12 5.08
CA VAL A 337 -11.59 3.20 3.70
C VAL A 337 -12.79 3.24 2.77
N SER A 338 -12.96 4.36 2.08
CA SER A 338 -14.01 4.54 1.08
C SER A 338 -13.39 4.47 -0.31
N THR A 339 -13.85 3.52 -1.11
CA THR A 339 -13.55 3.40 -2.54
C THR A 339 -14.84 3.59 -3.32
N THR A 340 -14.76 4.18 -4.51
CA THR A 340 -15.88 4.46 -5.43
C THR A 340 -15.70 3.73 -6.73
#